data_AF-A0A1W6DPT4-F1
#
_entry.id   AF-A0A1W6DPT4-F1
#
_cell.length_a   1.000
_cell.length_b   1.000
_cell.length_c   1.000
_cell.angle_alpha   90.00
_cell.angle_beta   90.00
_cell.angle_gamma   90.00
#
_symmetry.space_group_name_H-M   'P 1'
#
loop_
_entity.id
_entity.type
_entity.pdbx_description
1 polymer ?
#
loop_
_entity_poly.entity_id
_entity_poly.type
_entity_poly.pdbx_seq_one_letter_code
_entity_poly.pdbx_strand_id
1 'polypeptide(L)'
;MRAAVSAGSTGATAVPVHVAVSGASTREVLARARAARDAGADGLVLAPFSYLPLDEAEVVALFEAIAADVDLPVCFYNRSVQTAYDLSPGALAHLARTTTVVAVKDAASTPARPGGRVAELRAATDSLGVSVGLSGDVPLVRGAEPADAWHTGLAALVPAEYVALRRTRTAGTVPDARVARWLHDLTAVLADLRPVSGFHALATLLGVPTAPPRGPSLPVPPDGVARLREVVGRRPRG
;
A
#
# COMPACT_ATOMS: atom_id res chain seq x y z
N MET A 1 -0.16 -3.49 -20.55
CA MET A 1 -0.36 -2.63 -19.38
C MET A 1 -0.87 -1.25 -19.81
N ARG A 2 -1.88 -1.16 -20.70
CA ARG A 2 -2.42 0.13 -21.20
C ARG A 2 -3.68 0.60 -20.47
N ALA A 3 -4.25 -0.19 -19.57
CA ALA A 3 -5.61 0.02 -19.05
C ALA A 3 -5.70 0.70 -17.67
N ALA A 4 -4.59 1.04 -17.01
CA ALA A 4 -4.61 1.40 -15.59
C ALA A 4 -4.30 2.88 -15.27
N VAL A 5 -3.87 3.68 -16.24
CA VAL A 5 -3.37 5.04 -15.95
C VAL A 5 -4.35 6.15 -16.38
N SER A 6 -5.34 5.84 -17.22
CA SER A 6 -6.43 6.76 -17.52
C SER A 6 -7.61 6.57 -16.55
N ALA A 7 -7.39 6.79 -15.25
CA ALA A 7 -8.49 7.04 -14.34
C ALA A 7 -8.92 8.50 -14.49
N GLY A 8 -9.54 8.83 -15.63
CA GLY A 8 -10.09 10.16 -15.88
C GLY A 8 -11.34 10.38 -15.02
N SER A 9 -11.25 11.20 -13.98
CA SER A 9 -12.42 11.72 -13.28
C SER A 9 -13.01 12.86 -14.12
N THR A 10 -14.19 12.62 -14.70
CA THR A 10 -15.05 13.70 -15.21
C THR A 10 -15.42 14.63 -14.05
N GLY A 11 -14.74 15.78 -13.94
CA GLY A 11 -15.19 16.93 -13.13
C GLY A 11 -14.63 17.10 -11.72
N ALA A 12 -13.69 16.28 -11.25
CA ALA A 12 -13.00 16.46 -9.96
C ALA A 12 -11.48 16.58 -10.18
N THR A 13 -10.78 17.31 -9.28
CA THR A 13 -9.31 17.44 -9.27
C THR A 13 -8.66 16.10 -9.54
N ALA A 14 -7.75 16.04 -10.52
CA ALA A 14 -7.07 14.82 -10.90
C ALA A 14 -6.37 14.21 -9.68
N VAL A 15 -6.69 12.96 -9.35
CA VAL A 15 -6.02 12.20 -8.28
C VAL A 15 -4.77 11.56 -8.88
N PRO A 16 -3.58 11.74 -8.26
CA PRO A 16 -2.35 11.19 -8.82
C PRO A 16 -2.39 9.65 -8.87
N VAL A 17 -1.92 9.08 -9.97
CA VAL A 17 -1.87 7.65 -10.22
C VAL A 17 -0.43 7.16 -10.12
N HIS A 18 -0.14 6.43 -9.04
CA HIS A 18 1.15 5.78 -8.87
C HIS A 18 1.08 4.31 -9.28
N VAL A 19 2.04 3.85 -10.10
CA VAL A 19 2.03 2.50 -10.67
C VAL A 19 3.05 1.61 -9.99
N ALA A 20 2.64 0.40 -9.59
CA ALA A 20 3.55 -0.58 -9.02
C ALA A 20 4.42 -1.24 -10.12
N VAL A 21 5.76 -1.19 -9.95
CA VAL A 21 6.72 -1.61 -10.98
C VAL A 21 7.74 -2.66 -10.53
N SER A 22 7.57 -3.25 -9.35
CA SER A 22 8.39 -4.37 -8.86
C SER A 22 8.52 -5.49 -9.89
N GLY A 23 9.70 -6.11 -9.98
CA GLY A 23 10.02 -7.22 -10.88
C GLY A 23 11.25 -7.98 -10.35
N ALA A 24 11.56 -9.14 -10.91
CA ALA A 24 12.63 -10.01 -10.38
C ALA A 24 14.03 -9.64 -10.91
N SER A 25 14.12 -8.64 -11.79
CA SER A 25 15.39 -8.12 -12.30
C SER A 25 15.28 -6.63 -12.60
N THR A 26 16.40 -5.92 -12.56
CA THR A 26 16.48 -4.50 -12.93
C THR A 26 15.89 -4.26 -14.32
N ARG A 27 16.20 -5.12 -15.30
CA ARG A 27 15.65 -5.02 -16.66
C ARG A 27 14.12 -5.02 -16.68
N GLU A 28 13.48 -5.92 -15.93
CA GLU A 28 12.02 -5.98 -15.84
C GLU A 28 11.43 -4.74 -15.16
N VAL A 29 12.07 -4.28 -14.07
CA VAL A 29 11.63 -3.09 -13.34
C VAL A 29 11.71 -1.86 -14.25
N LEU A 30 12.82 -1.65 -14.96
CA LEU A 30 12.99 -0.55 -15.91
C LEU A 30 11.98 -0.63 -17.07
N ALA A 31 11.74 -1.82 -17.62
CA ALA A 31 10.73 -2.00 -18.66
C ALA A 31 9.31 -1.61 -18.17
N ARG A 32 8.96 -1.95 -16.93
CA ARG A 32 7.69 -1.57 -16.30
C ARG A 32 7.63 -0.07 -15.97
N ALA A 33 8.73 0.50 -15.51
CA ALA A 33 8.85 1.92 -15.18
C ALA A 33 8.66 2.80 -16.43
N ARG A 34 9.32 2.47 -17.55
CA ARG A 34 9.10 3.14 -18.84
C ARG A 34 7.66 2.99 -19.32
N ALA A 35 7.11 1.78 -19.25
CA ALA A 35 5.71 1.55 -19.63
C ALA A 35 4.71 2.32 -18.75
N ALA A 36 5.01 2.52 -17.46
CA ALA A 36 4.19 3.33 -16.56
C ALA A 36 4.28 4.82 -16.91
N ARG A 37 5.49 5.34 -17.13
CA ARG A 37 5.72 6.71 -17.61
C ARG A 37 5.00 6.98 -18.92
N ASP A 38 5.18 6.12 -19.91
CA ASP A 38 4.58 6.26 -21.25
C ASP A 38 3.04 6.17 -21.21
N ALA A 39 2.49 5.58 -20.15
CA ALA A 39 1.05 5.54 -19.90
C ALA A 39 0.53 6.76 -19.12
N GLY A 40 1.40 7.67 -18.65
CA GLY A 40 1.04 8.90 -17.93
C GLY A 40 1.02 8.77 -16.42
N ALA A 41 1.81 7.86 -15.82
CA ALA A 41 1.86 7.70 -14.37
C ALA A 41 2.47 8.95 -13.70
N ASP A 42 1.91 9.38 -12.58
CA ASP A 42 2.43 10.50 -11.79
C ASP A 42 3.59 10.08 -10.88
N GLY A 43 3.73 8.78 -10.63
CA GLY A 43 4.78 8.22 -9.79
C GLY A 43 4.83 6.70 -9.83
N LEU A 44 5.84 6.14 -9.18
CA LEU A 44 6.11 4.71 -9.13
C LEU A 44 6.01 4.19 -7.70
N VAL A 45 5.58 2.94 -7.54
CA VAL A 45 5.67 2.20 -6.28
C VAL A 45 6.55 0.98 -6.50
N LEU A 46 7.60 0.83 -5.69
CA LEU A 46 8.58 -0.23 -5.89
C LEU A 46 8.94 -0.92 -4.56
N ALA A 47 8.60 -2.20 -4.47
CA ALA A 47 9.22 -3.11 -3.51
C ALA A 47 10.39 -3.85 -4.21
N PRO A 48 11.62 -3.78 -3.70
CA PRO A 48 12.74 -4.56 -4.24
C PRO A 48 12.49 -6.05 -3.98
N PHE A 49 12.57 -6.87 -5.02
CA PHE A 49 12.29 -8.30 -4.91
C PHE A 49 13.21 -9.08 -5.85
N SER A 50 13.74 -10.18 -5.32
CA SER A 50 14.41 -11.22 -6.08
C SER A 50 14.03 -12.57 -5.45
N TYR A 51 14.31 -13.65 -6.18
CA TYR A 51 14.12 -15.00 -5.64
C TYR A 51 15.04 -15.26 -4.45
N LEU A 52 16.29 -14.79 -4.53
CA LEU A 52 17.23 -14.78 -3.41
C LEU A 52 17.16 -13.42 -2.71
N PRO A 53 17.35 -13.36 -1.38
CA PRO A 53 17.40 -12.10 -0.66
C PRO A 53 18.46 -11.17 -1.25
N LEU A 54 18.08 -9.90 -1.42
CA LEU A 54 18.98 -8.84 -1.87
C LEU A 54 19.72 -8.23 -0.69
N ASP A 55 20.97 -7.84 -0.90
CA ASP A 55 21.68 -6.97 0.03
C ASP A 55 21.37 -5.47 -0.20
N GLU A 56 21.83 -4.61 0.70
CA GLU A 56 21.57 -3.17 0.61
C GLU A 56 22.20 -2.53 -0.63
N ALA A 57 23.37 -3.00 -1.08
CA ALA A 57 24.04 -2.46 -2.26
C ALA A 57 23.28 -2.78 -3.55
N GLU A 58 22.76 -4.01 -3.66
CA GLU A 58 21.90 -4.43 -4.77
C GLU A 58 20.59 -3.64 -4.81
N VAL A 59 19.98 -3.38 -3.65
CA VAL A 59 18.79 -2.53 -3.54
C VAL A 59 19.11 -1.10 -3.98
N VAL A 60 20.20 -0.50 -3.48
CA VAL A 60 20.59 0.86 -3.89
C VAL A 60 20.81 0.95 -5.40
N ALA A 61 21.57 0.01 -5.98
CA ALA A 61 21.83 -0.03 -7.41
C ALA A 61 20.55 -0.12 -8.27
N LEU A 62 19.52 -0.83 -7.79
CA LEU A 62 18.22 -0.90 -8.46
C LEU A 62 17.54 0.48 -8.52
N PHE A 63 17.53 1.22 -7.40
CA PHE A 63 16.86 2.52 -7.35
C PHE A 63 17.65 3.61 -8.09
N GLU A 64 18.98 3.57 -8.07
CA GLU A 64 19.83 4.43 -8.90
C GLU A 64 19.59 4.19 -10.40
N ALA A 65 19.49 2.92 -10.81
CA ALA A 65 19.19 2.57 -12.21
C ALA A 65 17.84 3.13 -12.67
N ILE A 66 16.83 3.17 -11.79
CA ILE A 66 15.50 3.74 -12.10
C ILE A 66 15.59 5.26 -12.21
N ALA A 67 16.25 5.91 -11.26
CA ALA A 67 16.44 7.36 -11.26
C ALA A 67 17.19 7.84 -12.52
N ALA A 68 18.09 7.00 -13.07
CA ALA A 68 18.79 7.28 -14.32
C ALA A 68 17.94 7.04 -15.59
N ASP A 69 16.86 6.26 -15.53
CA ASP A 69 16.09 5.82 -16.70
C ASP A 69 14.73 6.54 -16.86
N VAL A 70 14.10 6.91 -15.75
CA VAL A 70 12.80 7.60 -15.75
C VAL A 70 12.74 8.74 -14.74
N ASP A 71 12.20 9.87 -15.18
CA ASP A 71 12.01 11.06 -14.35
C ASP A 71 10.62 11.03 -13.67
N LEU A 72 10.42 10.04 -12.79
CA LEU A 72 9.21 9.93 -11.98
C LEU A 72 9.56 9.76 -10.50
N PRO A 73 8.79 10.38 -9.58
CA PRO A 73 8.96 10.16 -8.15
C PRO A 73 8.66 8.70 -7.78
N VAL A 74 9.48 8.14 -6.90
CA VAL A 74 9.37 6.75 -6.43
C VAL A 74 8.93 6.71 -4.97
N CYS A 75 7.94 5.89 -4.69
CA CYS A 75 7.57 5.45 -3.35
C CYS A 75 8.20 4.07 -3.10
N PHE A 76 9.18 4.01 -2.19
CA PHE A 76 9.74 2.75 -1.73
C PHE A 76 8.66 1.96 -0.99
N TYR A 77 8.37 0.72 -1.39
CA TYR A 77 7.44 -0.15 -0.70
C TYR A 77 8.20 -1.16 0.17
N ASN A 78 8.30 -0.89 1.47
CA ASN A 78 8.92 -1.78 2.44
C ASN A 78 7.97 -2.89 2.85
N ARG A 79 8.27 -4.12 2.42
CA ARG A 79 7.47 -5.32 2.67
C ARG A 79 8.38 -6.50 3.00
N SER A 80 9.12 -6.38 4.09
CA SER A 80 10.24 -7.27 4.45
C SER A 80 9.88 -8.74 4.54
N VAL A 81 8.67 -9.08 5.01
CA VAL A 81 8.18 -10.47 5.07
C VAL A 81 8.15 -11.14 3.68
N GLN A 82 7.82 -10.40 2.62
CA GLN A 82 7.73 -10.93 1.26
C GLN A 82 9.01 -10.77 0.44
N THR A 83 9.82 -9.76 0.77
CA THR A 83 11.01 -9.37 -0.01
C THR A 83 12.31 -9.85 0.61
N ALA A 84 12.28 -10.32 1.86
CA ALA A 84 13.45 -10.65 2.68
C ALA A 84 14.44 -9.49 2.87
N TYR A 85 14.03 -8.25 2.56
CA TYR A 85 14.80 -7.04 2.77
C TYR A 85 13.99 -6.07 3.64
N ASP A 86 14.55 -5.64 4.77
CA ASP A 86 13.96 -4.60 5.63
C ASP A 86 14.75 -3.31 5.46
N LEU A 87 14.08 -2.28 4.92
CA LEU A 87 14.70 -0.99 4.66
C LEU A 87 15.24 -0.35 5.94
N SER A 88 16.53 -0.01 5.99
CA SER A 88 17.09 0.75 7.10
C SER A 88 16.73 2.24 6.97
N PRO A 89 16.56 3.00 8.08
CA PRO A 89 16.39 4.45 8.00
C PRO A 89 17.55 5.16 7.28
N GLY A 90 18.78 4.65 7.46
CA GLY A 90 19.96 5.14 6.76
C GLY A 90 19.89 4.93 5.24
N ALA A 91 19.46 3.75 4.80
CA ALA A 91 19.23 3.46 3.38
C ALA A 91 18.13 4.34 2.79
N LEU A 92 17.01 4.56 3.50
CA LEU A 92 15.97 5.47 3.03
C LEU A 92 16.51 6.89 2.83
N ALA A 93 17.27 7.39 3.80
CA ALA A 93 17.87 8.72 3.72
C ALA A 93 18.90 8.82 2.58
N HIS A 94 19.69 7.76 2.36
CA HIS A 94 20.62 7.69 1.23
C HIS A 94 19.87 7.74 -0.10
N LEU A 95 18.89 6.84 -0.29
CA LEU A 95 18.06 6.78 -1.50
C LEU A 95 17.36 8.12 -1.78
N ALA A 96 16.82 8.77 -0.75
CA ALA A 96 16.16 10.08 -0.90
C ALA A 96 17.12 11.19 -1.36
N ARG A 97 18.43 11.07 -1.09
CA ARG A 97 19.44 12.03 -1.54
C ARG A 97 19.97 11.73 -2.95
N THR A 98 20.07 10.45 -3.32
CA THR A 98 20.78 10.01 -4.52
C THR A 98 19.86 9.57 -5.66
N THR A 99 18.55 9.45 -5.40
CA THR A 99 17.57 8.91 -6.36
C THR A 99 16.29 9.74 -6.36
N THR A 100 15.28 9.30 -7.12
CA THR A 100 13.95 9.91 -7.16
C THR A 100 13.00 9.41 -6.05
N VAL A 101 13.52 8.78 -4.99
CA VAL A 101 12.71 8.32 -3.86
C VAL A 101 12.23 9.50 -3.00
N VAL A 102 10.91 9.71 -2.97
CA VAL A 102 10.28 10.83 -2.22
C VAL A 102 9.29 10.35 -1.16
N ALA A 103 9.03 9.05 -1.09
CA ALA A 103 8.10 8.48 -0.13
C ALA A 103 8.49 7.05 0.23
N VAL A 104 8.05 6.61 1.41
CA VAL A 104 8.06 5.21 1.83
C VAL A 104 6.65 4.77 2.20
N LYS A 105 6.26 3.60 1.72
CA LYS A 105 5.09 2.85 2.17
C LYS A 105 5.63 1.67 2.98
N ASP A 106 5.49 1.70 4.30
CA ASP A 106 6.00 0.65 5.18
C ASP A 106 4.85 -0.24 5.69
N ALA A 107 5.05 -1.56 5.78
CA ALA A 107 4.01 -2.50 6.22
C ALA A 107 3.65 -2.42 7.71
N ALA A 108 4.31 -1.55 8.49
CA ALA A 108 4.18 -1.45 9.94
C ALA A 108 4.52 -2.77 10.66
N SER A 109 4.86 -2.64 11.95
CA SER A 109 5.32 -3.67 12.90
C SER A 109 5.48 -5.12 12.38
N THR A 110 6.72 -5.59 12.35
CA THR A 110 6.98 -7.04 12.46
C THR A 110 6.96 -7.42 13.95
N PRO A 111 6.79 -8.70 14.32
CA PRO A 111 6.97 -9.14 15.71
C PRO A 111 8.34 -8.74 16.29
N ALA A 112 9.34 -8.52 15.44
CA ALA A 112 10.68 -8.07 15.82
C ALA A 112 10.81 -6.55 16.07
N ARG A 113 9.79 -5.74 15.72
CA ARG A 113 9.81 -4.27 15.91
C ARG A 113 8.43 -3.73 16.31
N PRO A 114 8.05 -3.84 17.59
CA PRO A 114 6.77 -3.33 18.09
C PRO A 114 6.82 -1.80 18.26
N GLY A 115 6.59 -1.08 17.16
CA GLY A 115 6.43 0.38 17.15
C GLY A 115 7.72 1.18 16.89
N GLY A 116 7.59 2.51 16.86
CA GLY A 116 8.72 3.45 16.69
C GLY A 116 9.24 3.59 15.26
N ARG A 117 8.86 2.67 14.36
CA ARG A 117 9.29 2.64 12.96
C ARG A 117 9.05 3.95 12.20
N VAL A 118 7.86 4.54 12.32
CA VAL A 118 7.56 5.82 11.66
C VAL A 118 8.46 6.94 12.19
N ALA A 119 8.71 6.99 13.50
CA ALA A 119 9.58 8.00 14.10
C ALA A 119 11.04 7.84 13.64
N GLU A 120 11.55 6.60 13.57
CA GLU A 120 12.90 6.29 13.07
C GLU A 120 13.08 6.74 11.62
N LEU A 121 12.13 6.39 10.74
CA LEU A 121 12.18 6.77 9.34
C LEU A 121 12.14 8.29 9.18
N ARG A 122 11.22 8.96 9.90
CA ARG A 122 11.11 10.42 9.88
C ARG A 122 12.37 11.11 10.37
N ALA A 123 12.97 10.64 11.46
CA ALA A 123 14.20 11.22 11.99
C ALA A 123 15.36 11.10 11.01
N ALA A 124 15.48 9.96 10.31
CA ALA A 124 16.55 9.75 9.33
C ALA A 124 16.35 10.56 8.04
N THR A 125 15.10 10.84 7.68
CA THR A 125 14.73 11.62 6.49
C THR A 125 14.32 13.05 6.80
N ASP A 126 14.62 13.52 8.01
CA ASP A 126 14.34 14.89 8.39
C ASP A 126 15.06 15.83 7.43
N SER A 127 14.44 16.96 7.08
CA SER A 127 14.87 17.89 6.02
C SER A 127 14.86 17.38 4.57
N LEU A 128 14.67 16.08 4.31
CA LEU A 128 14.68 15.52 2.94
C LEU A 128 13.30 15.53 2.26
N GLY A 129 12.24 15.93 2.96
CA GLY A 129 10.88 16.00 2.41
C GLY A 129 10.26 14.62 2.09
N VAL A 130 10.78 13.54 2.65
CA VAL A 130 10.26 12.19 2.42
C VAL A 130 8.94 11.98 3.14
N SER A 131 7.90 11.59 2.42
CA SER A 131 6.60 11.21 3.00
C SER A 131 6.68 9.80 3.61
N VAL A 132 6.37 9.66 4.90
CA VAL A 132 6.37 8.37 5.62
C VAL A 132 4.94 7.85 5.74
N GLY A 133 4.58 6.91 4.87
CA GLY A 133 3.29 6.24 4.83
C GLY A 133 3.32 4.82 5.41
N LEU A 134 2.18 4.37 5.91
CA LEU A 134 1.99 3.01 6.38
C LEU A 134 1.05 2.22 5.46
N SER A 135 1.19 0.90 5.50
CA SER A 135 0.29 -0.06 4.88
C SER A 135 -0.16 -1.11 5.89
N GLY A 136 -1.34 -1.67 5.65
CA GLY A 136 -2.02 -2.55 6.61
C GLY A 136 -3.10 -1.79 7.39
N ASP A 137 -4.20 -2.44 7.69
CA ASP A 137 -5.40 -1.74 8.14
C ASP A 137 -5.53 -1.63 9.67
N VAL A 138 -5.02 -2.63 10.38
CA VAL A 138 -5.16 -2.72 11.84
C VAL A 138 -4.57 -1.51 12.56
N PRO A 139 -3.36 -1.02 12.22
CA PRO A 139 -2.79 0.14 12.92
C PRO A 139 -3.60 1.43 12.67
N LEU A 140 -4.21 1.62 11.49
CA LEU A 140 -5.14 2.72 11.23
C LEU A 140 -6.44 2.53 11.98
N VAL A 141 -7.00 1.33 12.05
CA VAL A 141 -8.24 1.10 12.81
C VAL A 141 -8.01 1.36 14.31
N ARG A 142 -6.85 0.97 14.85
CA ARG A 142 -6.51 1.13 16.28
C ARG A 142 -5.95 2.50 16.65
N GLY A 143 -5.41 3.27 15.70
CA GLY A 143 -4.85 4.61 15.96
C GLY A 143 -3.47 4.58 16.54
N ALA A 144 -2.67 3.61 16.11
CA ALA A 144 -1.39 3.32 16.72
C ALA A 144 -0.28 4.32 16.32
N GLU A 145 -0.27 4.86 15.09
CA GLU A 145 0.87 5.66 14.62
C GLU A 145 0.49 6.83 13.68
N PRO A 146 1.07 8.04 13.87
CA PRO A 146 0.86 9.19 13.00
C PRO A 146 1.73 9.10 11.75
N ALA A 147 1.18 8.57 10.66
CA ALA A 147 1.81 8.53 9.33
C ALA A 147 1.28 9.64 8.41
N ASP A 148 2.03 10.00 7.37
CA ASP A 148 1.65 10.99 6.36
C ASP A 148 0.57 10.44 5.42
N ALA A 149 0.74 9.19 5.01
CA ALA A 149 -0.16 8.49 4.10
C ALA A 149 -0.59 7.12 4.65
N TRP A 150 -1.75 6.65 4.19
CA TRP A 150 -2.21 5.28 4.44
C TRP A 150 -2.48 4.56 3.13
N HIS A 151 -1.85 3.41 2.94
CA HIS A 151 -1.96 2.62 1.73
C HIS A 151 -2.70 1.31 2.01
N THR A 152 -3.94 1.22 1.55
CA THR A 152 -4.79 0.04 1.70
C THR A 152 -5.59 -0.26 0.45
N GLY A 153 -5.75 -1.54 0.13
CA GLY A 153 -6.67 -1.99 -0.92
C GLY A 153 -8.14 -1.82 -0.51
N LEU A 154 -8.44 -1.75 0.79
CA LEU A 154 -9.83 -1.67 1.26
C LEU A 154 -10.46 -0.32 0.98
N ALA A 155 -9.67 0.75 0.92
CA ALA A 155 -10.15 2.05 0.49
C ALA A 155 -10.68 2.07 -0.96
N ALA A 156 -10.31 1.10 -1.79
CA ALA A 156 -10.88 0.97 -3.14
C ALA A 156 -12.31 0.38 -3.13
N LEU A 157 -12.69 -0.35 -2.08
CA LEU A 157 -14.00 -1.01 -1.96
C LEU A 157 -14.94 -0.25 -1.02
N VAL A 158 -14.39 0.33 0.05
CA VAL A 158 -15.12 1.04 1.12
C VAL A 158 -14.46 2.42 1.39
N PRO A 159 -14.39 3.31 0.38
CA PRO A 159 -13.65 4.57 0.48
C PRO A 159 -14.20 5.51 1.54
N ALA A 160 -15.53 5.60 1.68
CA ALA A 160 -16.18 6.55 2.59
C ALA A 160 -15.77 6.30 4.06
N GLU A 161 -15.73 5.03 4.46
CA GLU A 161 -15.37 4.60 5.82
C GLU A 161 -13.89 4.87 6.13
N TYR A 162 -13.01 4.58 5.17
CA TYR A 162 -11.57 4.87 5.32
C TYR A 162 -11.28 6.36 5.34
N VAL A 163 -11.95 7.15 4.49
CA VAL A 163 -11.80 8.61 4.46
C VAL A 163 -12.32 9.22 5.77
N ALA A 164 -13.48 8.78 6.26
CA ALA A 164 -14.02 9.23 7.54
C ALA A 164 -13.04 8.94 8.68
N LEU A 165 -12.56 7.69 8.78
CA LEU A 165 -11.60 7.30 9.80
C LEU A 165 -10.28 8.07 9.68
N ARG A 166 -9.72 8.23 8.47
CA ARG A 166 -8.47 8.96 8.25
C ARG A 166 -8.61 10.44 8.65
N ARG A 167 -9.71 11.10 8.28
CA ARG A 167 -9.96 12.50 8.61
C ARG A 167 -10.00 12.73 10.11
N THR A 168 -10.73 11.90 10.87
CA THR A 168 -10.78 12.08 12.32
C THR A 168 -9.42 11.89 12.96
N ARG A 169 -8.64 10.91 12.48
CA ARG A 169 -7.29 10.65 13.00
C ARG A 169 -6.30 11.77 12.67
N THR A 170 -6.36 12.34 11.46
CA THR A 170 -5.54 13.51 11.11
C THR A 170 -5.94 14.74 11.93
N ALA A 171 -7.24 14.93 12.19
CA ALA A 171 -7.76 16.05 12.97
C ALA A 171 -7.62 15.87 14.50
N GLY A 172 -7.12 14.73 14.99
CA GLY A 172 -7.07 14.44 16.42
C GLY A 172 -8.43 14.28 17.10
N THR A 173 -9.47 13.92 16.33
CA THR A 173 -10.85 13.75 16.81
C THR A 173 -11.26 12.28 16.90
N VAL A 174 -12.32 12.01 17.65
CA VAL A 174 -12.85 10.65 17.87
C VAL A 174 -13.61 10.18 16.62
N PRO A 175 -13.30 9.00 16.05
CA PRO A 175 -14.05 8.45 14.92
C PRO A 175 -15.46 8.01 15.34
N ASP A 176 -16.41 7.96 14.38
CA ASP A 176 -17.71 7.30 14.61
C ASP A 176 -17.46 5.85 15.05
N ALA A 177 -17.93 5.51 16.25
CA ALA A 177 -17.71 4.20 16.85
C ALA A 177 -18.30 3.05 16.02
N ARG A 178 -19.37 3.28 15.26
CA ARG A 178 -19.97 2.28 14.35
C ARG A 178 -19.05 2.01 13.17
N VAL A 179 -18.49 3.06 12.56
CA VAL A 179 -17.54 2.94 11.45
C VAL A 179 -16.25 2.26 11.92
N ALA A 180 -15.69 2.70 13.04
CA ALA A 180 -14.47 2.13 13.60
C ALA A 180 -14.64 0.64 13.96
N ARG A 181 -15.76 0.28 14.62
CA ARG A 181 -16.08 -1.11 14.96
C ARG A 181 -16.30 -1.96 13.71
N TRP A 182 -17.01 -1.44 12.71
CA TRP A 182 -17.26 -2.18 11.48
C TRP A 182 -15.96 -2.45 10.70
N LEU A 183 -15.08 -1.45 10.56
CA LEU A 183 -13.76 -1.64 9.96
C LEU A 183 -12.89 -2.61 10.76
N HIS A 184 -13.00 -2.59 12.09
CA HIS A 184 -12.33 -3.57 12.94
C HIS A 184 -12.79 -5.00 12.64
N ASP A 185 -14.10 -5.26 12.66
CA ASP A 185 -14.68 -6.57 12.36
C ASP A 185 -14.32 -7.03 10.95
N LEU A 186 -14.39 -6.12 9.96
CA LEU A 186 -14.06 -6.42 8.57
C LEU A 186 -12.60 -6.83 8.41
N THR A 187 -11.68 -6.06 8.99
CA THR A 187 -10.24 -6.34 8.92
C THR A 187 -9.87 -7.61 9.67
N ALA A 188 -10.54 -7.91 10.79
CA ALA A 188 -10.37 -9.16 11.51
C ALA A 188 -10.79 -10.38 10.69
N VAL A 189 -11.97 -10.34 10.05
CA VAL A 189 -12.40 -11.45 9.17
C VAL A 189 -11.45 -11.60 8.00
N LEU A 190 -11.05 -10.51 7.33
CA LEU A 190 -10.14 -10.57 6.18
C LEU A 190 -8.75 -11.11 6.54
N ALA A 191 -8.26 -10.85 7.75
CA ALA A 191 -6.97 -11.36 8.22
C ALA A 191 -6.94 -12.90 8.31
N ASP A 192 -8.09 -13.54 8.56
CA ASP A 192 -8.23 -15.00 8.60
C ASP A 192 -8.39 -15.62 7.19
N LEU A 193 -8.59 -14.80 6.16
CA LEU A 193 -8.85 -15.27 4.80
C LEU A 193 -7.59 -15.22 3.94
N ARG A 194 -7.66 -15.93 2.81
CA ARG A 194 -6.68 -15.81 1.73
C ARG A 194 -6.63 -14.33 1.28
N PRO A 195 -5.48 -13.62 1.37
CA PRO A 195 -5.46 -12.16 1.28
C PRO A 195 -6.13 -11.60 0.02
N VAL A 196 -5.64 -11.95 -1.17
CA VAL A 196 -6.18 -11.46 -2.45
C VAL A 196 -7.61 -11.96 -2.66
N SER A 197 -7.89 -13.20 -2.31
CA SER A 197 -9.22 -13.80 -2.48
C SER A 197 -10.27 -13.13 -1.59
N GLY A 198 -9.90 -12.70 -0.38
CA GLY A 198 -10.75 -11.92 0.53
C GLY A 198 -11.22 -10.62 -0.11
N PHE A 199 -10.32 -9.90 -0.81
CA PHE A 199 -10.67 -8.71 -1.58
C PHE A 199 -11.67 -9.01 -2.71
N HIS A 200 -11.47 -10.09 -3.46
CA HIS A 200 -12.41 -10.48 -4.52
C HIS A 200 -13.79 -10.86 -3.95
N ALA A 201 -13.83 -11.62 -2.85
CA ALA A 201 -15.08 -11.99 -2.20
C ALA A 201 -15.81 -10.75 -1.65
N LEU A 202 -15.08 -9.84 -1.01
CA LEU A 202 -15.63 -8.57 -0.51
C LEU A 202 -16.15 -7.70 -1.66
N ALA A 203 -15.41 -7.55 -2.76
CA ALA A 203 -15.84 -6.80 -3.92
C ALA A 203 -17.18 -7.33 -4.46
N THR A 204 -17.31 -8.65 -4.64
CA THR A 204 -18.56 -9.28 -5.06
C THR A 204 -19.71 -9.01 -4.09
N LEU A 205 -19.49 -9.12 -2.78
CA LEU A 205 -20.51 -8.84 -1.75
C LEU A 205 -20.95 -7.36 -1.73
N LEU A 206 -20.06 -6.45 -2.13
CA LEU A 206 -20.34 -5.02 -2.25
C LEU A 206 -20.87 -4.62 -3.64
N GLY A 207 -21.07 -5.58 -4.55
CA GLY A 207 -21.55 -5.33 -5.91
C GLY A 207 -20.52 -4.71 -6.85
N VAL A 208 -19.23 -4.74 -6.51
CA VAL A 208 -18.13 -4.28 -7.37
C VAL A 208 -17.74 -5.42 -8.32
N PRO A 209 -17.87 -5.24 -9.65
CA PRO A 209 -17.51 -6.27 -10.61
C PRO A 209 -16.04 -6.70 -10.49
N THR A 210 -15.80 -8.00 -10.33
CA THR A 210 -14.46 -8.55 -10.25
C THR A 210 -14.44 -9.99 -10.78
N ALA A 211 -13.30 -10.40 -11.31
CA ALA A 211 -13.06 -11.81 -11.64
C ALA A 211 -12.65 -12.59 -10.37
N PRO A 212 -12.77 -13.92 -10.35
CA PRO A 212 -12.14 -14.74 -9.32
C PRO A 212 -10.62 -14.50 -9.25
N PRO A 213 -9.97 -14.76 -8.09
CA PRO A 213 -8.52 -14.71 -7.99
C PRO A 213 -7.89 -15.66 -9.02
N ARG A 214 -6.79 -15.21 -9.64
CA ARG A 214 -6.04 -16.05 -10.58
C ARG A 214 -5.19 -17.07 -9.82
N GLY A 215 -5.07 -18.26 -10.40
CA GLY A 215 -4.16 -19.29 -9.90
C GLY A 215 -2.73 -18.75 -9.73
N PRO A 216 -1.97 -19.21 -8.72
CA PRO A 216 -2.28 -20.31 -7.80
C PRO A 216 -3.21 -19.92 -6.62
N SER A 217 -3.71 -18.69 -6.55
CA SER A 217 -4.65 -18.30 -5.49
C SER A 217 -6.03 -18.93 -5.71
N LEU A 218 -6.61 -19.48 -4.65
CA LEU A 218 -7.94 -20.10 -4.66
C LEU A 218 -9.01 -19.13 -4.13
N PRO A 219 -10.28 -19.24 -4.56
CA PRO A 219 -11.40 -18.47 -3.99
C PRO A 219 -11.52 -18.63 -2.47
N VAL A 220 -12.22 -17.72 -1.80
CA VAL A 220 -12.51 -17.87 -0.36
C VAL A 220 -13.44 -19.07 -0.14
N PRO A 221 -13.16 -19.95 0.85
CA PRO A 221 -14.07 -21.04 1.23
C PRO A 221 -15.49 -20.55 1.62
N PRO A 222 -16.54 -21.37 1.46
CA PRO A 222 -17.93 -20.94 1.70
C PRO A 222 -18.20 -20.37 3.10
N ASP A 223 -17.58 -20.93 4.14
CA ASP A 223 -17.63 -20.45 5.52
C ASP A 223 -17.00 -19.05 5.66
N GLY A 224 -15.87 -18.82 5.00
CA GLY A 224 -15.24 -17.49 4.93
C GLY A 224 -16.12 -16.45 4.22
N VAL A 225 -16.81 -16.85 3.15
CA VAL A 225 -17.78 -15.98 2.45
C VAL A 225 -18.98 -15.66 3.35
N ALA A 226 -19.47 -16.64 4.12
CA ALA A 226 -20.57 -16.43 5.06
C ALA A 226 -20.20 -15.43 6.16
N ARG A 227 -19.00 -15.55 6.76
CA ARG A 227 -18.45 -14.61 7.74
C ARG A 227 -18.34 -13.19 7.17
N LEU A 228 -17.81 -13.05 5.95
CA LEU A 228 -17.74 -11.74 5.27
C LEU A 228 -19.12 -11.14 5.03
N ARG A 229 -20.08 -11.95 4.57
CA ARG A 229 -21.46 -11.50 4.32
C ARG A 229 -22.11 -10.96 5.59
N GLU A 230 -21.91 -11.62 6.72
CA GLU A 230 -22.42 -11.16 8.01
C GLU A 230 -21.88 -9.76 8.35
N VAL A 231 -20.56 -9.57 8.26
CA VAL A 231 -19.93 -8.27 8.55
C VAL A 231 -20.39 -7.19 7.56
N VAL A 232 -20.47 -7.50 6.27
CA VAL A 232 -20.97 -6.57 5.23
C VAL A 232 -22.44 -6.19 5.51
N GLY A 233 -23.27 -7.12 5.99
CA GLY A 233 -24.66 -6.86 6.38
C GLY A 233 -24.80 -5.85 7.52
N ARG A 234 -23.76 -5.69 8.35
CA ARG A 234 -23.70 -4.70 9.45
C ARG A 234 -23.03 -3.38 9.06
N ARG A 235 -22.71 -3.17 7.78
CA ARG A 235 -22.08 -1.94 7.30
C ARG A 235 -22.94 -0.72 7.69
N PRO A 236 -22.37 0.29 8.39
CA PRO A 236 -23.09 1.52 8.70
C PRO A 236 -23.59 2.17 7.41
N ARG A 237 -24.88 2.53 7.38
CA ARG A 237 -25.44 3.37 6.32
C ARG A 237 -25.29 4.83 6.76
N GLY A 238 -24.80 5.67 5.85
CA GLY A 238 -24.72 7.12 6.03
C GLY A 238 -26.10 7.75 6.14
#